data_AF-A0A9D6YG10-F1
#
_entry.id   AF-A0A9D6YG10-F1
#
_cell.length_a   1.000
_cell.length_b   1.000
_cell.length_c   1.000
_cell.angle_alpha   90.00
_cell.angle_beta   90.00
_cell.angle_gamma   90.00
#
_symmetry.space_group_name_H-M   'P 1'
#
loop_
_entity.id
_entity.type
_entity.pdbx_description
1 polymer ?
#
loop_
_entity_poly.entity_id
_entity_poly.type
_entity_poly.pdbx_seq_one_letter_code
_entity_poly.pdbx_strand_id
1 'polypeptide(L)'
;NKCVPQKDLLKETLKWCETMKGHSALTLRMTKKSLNFESDLLYASWQHGMELLAHVWGSEEAREGMNAFLAGRPPDFNRFRKRDAKALAEYLDGCERDLNAPPAMRRKRR
;
A
#
# COMPACT_ATOMS: atom_id res chain seq x y z
N ASN A 1 4.72 19.60 18.98
CA ASN A 1 5.29 18.50 19.82
C ASN A 1 6.73 18.80 20.17
N LYS A 2 7.26 18.20 21.25
CA LYS A 2 8.61 18.42 21.79
C LYS A 2 9.15 17.13 22.40
N CYS A 3 10.45 16.85 22.24
CA CYS A 3 11.13 15.76 22.93
C CYS A 3 11.72 16.25 24.27
N VAL A 4 11.57 15.46 25.34
CA VAL A 4 12.06 15.78 26.70
C VAL A 4 12.62 14.52 27.37
N PRO A 5 13.50 14.65 28.39
CA PRO A 5 13.94 13.51 29.19
C PRO A 5 12.75 12.76 29.81
N GLN A 6 12.86 11.44 29.95
CA GLN A 6 11.77 10.59 30.43
C GLN A 6 11.19 11.05 31.78
N LYS A 7 12.06 11.48 32.70
CA LYS A 7 11.67 11.99 34.03
C LYS A 7 10.78 13.25 33.97
N ASP A 8 10.85 14.01 32.88
CA ASP A 8 10.13 15.28 32.71
C ASP A 8 8.89 15.13 31.81
N LEU A 9 8.66 13.96 31.21
CA LEU A 9 7.60 13.71 30.24
C LEU A 9 6.22 14.10 30.78
N LEU A 10 5.85 13.59 31.95
CA LEU A 10 4.54 13.86 32.55
C LEU A 10 4.36 15.36 32.85
N LYS A 11 5.39 16.01 33.40
CA LYS A 11 5.36 17.43 33.72
C LYS A 11 5.14 18.28 32.47
N GLU A 12 5.87 17.98 31.39
CA GLU A 12 5.69 18.68 30.13
C GLU A 12 4.30 18.39 29.52
N THR A 13 3.83 17.14 29.50
CA THR A 13 2.49 16.81 29.01
C THR A 13 1.39 17.57 29.75
N LEU A 14 1.43 17.59 31.08
CA LEU A 14 0.43 18.31 31.90
C LEU A 14 0.44 19.81 31.61
N LYS A 15 1.63 20.41 31.42
CA LYS A 15 1.75 21.81 31.02
C LYS A 15 1.02 22.10 29.69
N TRP A 16 1.11 21.21 28.70
CA TRP A 16 0.38 21.35 27.44
C TRP A 16 -1.13 21.19 27.64
N CYS A 17 -1.56 20.23 28.46
CA CYS A 17 -2.97 20.05 28.81
C CYS A 17 -3.57 21.30 29.48
N GLU A 18 -2.87 21.89 30.45
CA GLU A 18 -3.30 23.13 31.10
C GLU A 18 -3.36 24.31 30.12
N THR A 19 -2.43 24.38 29.17
CA THR A 19 -2.48 25.38 28.10
C THR A 19 -3.74 25.21 27.24
N MET A 20 -4.06 23.98 26.81
CA MET A 20 -5.26 23.69 26.01
C MET A 20 -6.56 23.99 26.75
N LYS A 21 -6.61 23.76 28.07
CA LYS A 21 -7.77 24.11 28.91
C LYS A 21 -8.09 25.61 28.91
N GLY A 22 -7.11 26.46 28.60
CA GLY A 22 -7.29 27.90 28.45
C GLY A 22 -7.97 28.34 27.14
N HIS A 23 -8.25 27.43 26.20
CA HIS A 23 -8.87 27.75 24.92
C HIS A 23 -10.35 27.36 24.86
N SER A 24 -11.09 27.94 23.89
CA SER A 24 -12.49 27.58 23.64
C SER A 24 -12.62 26.11 23.26
N ALA A 25 -13.35 25.34 24.06
CA ALA A 25 -13.62 23.92 23.80
C ALA A 25 -14.38 23.69 22.48
N LEU A 26 -15.25 24.63 22.08
CA LEU A 26 -15.94 24.56 20.79
C LEU A 26 -14.96 24.72 19.62
N THR A 27 -14.05 25.69 19.71
CA THR A 27 -13.03 25.92 18.70
C THR A 27 -12.11 24.71 18.57
N LEU A 28 -11.61 24.18 19.70
CA LEU A 28 -10.79 22.96 19.70
C LEU A 28 -11.49 21.77 19.03
N ARG A 29 -12.78 21.58 19.30
CA ARG A 29 -13.58 20.53 18.66
C ARG A 29 -13.68 20.74 17.15
N MET A 30 -13.93 21.97 16.70
CA MET A 30 -14.05 22.30 15.28
C MET A 30 -12.71 22.14 14.56
N THR A 31 -11.62 22.62 15.16
CA THR A 31 -10.26 22.44 14.63
C THR A 31 -9.92 20.96 14.50
N LYS A 32 -10.23 20.11 15.51
CA LYS A 32 -10.01 18.67 15.41
C LYS A 32 -10.77 18.05 14.24
N LYS A 33 -12.04 18.42 14.03
CA LYS A 33 -12.81 17.95 12.88
C LYS A 33 -12.19 18.39 11.55
N SER A 34 -11.78 19.64 11.44
CA SER A 34 -11.15 20.17 10.23
C SER A 34 -9.85 19.44 9.89
N LEU A 35 -9.00 19.20 10.88
CA LEU A 35 -7.73 18.49 10.68
C LEU A 35 -7.95 17.01 10.33
N ASN A 36 -8.94 16.36 10.95
CA ASN A 36 -9.29 14.98 10.63
C ASN A 36 -9.83 14.84 9.21
N PHE A 37 -10.64 15.80 8.74
CA PHE A 37 -11.24 15.76 7.40
C PHE A 37 -10.18 15.62 6.30
N GLU A 38 -9.07 16.35 6.38
CA GLU A 38 -7.97 16.22 5.39
C GLU A 38 -7.38 14.80 5.37
N SER A 39 -7.23 14.17 6.53
CA SER A 39 -6.73 12.79 6.63
C SER A 39 -7.76 11.77 6.14
N ASP A 40 -9.05 12.00 6.42
CA ASP A 40 -10.14 11.13 5.98
C ASP A 40 -10.23 11.09 4.44
N LEU A 41 -9.93 12.19 3.75
CA LEU A 41 -9.85 12.23 2.28
C LEU A 41 -8.76 11.31 1.72
N LEU A 42 -7.72 10.99 2.50
CA LEU A 42 -6.64 10.10 2.08
C LEU A 42 -7.01 8.61 2.22
N TYR A 43 -8.19 8.27 2.77
CA TYR A 43 -8.57 6.88 3.00
C TYR A 43 -8.57 6.01 1.73
N ALA A 44 -9.06 6.56 0.61
CA ALA A 44 -9.04 5.85 -0.68
C ALA A 44 -7.59 5.57 -1.12
N SER A 45 -6.70 6.57 -1.02
CA SER A 45 -5.28 6.41 -1.35
C SER A 45 -4.62 5.36 -0.46
N TRP A 46 -4.93 5.36 0.85
CA TRP A 46 -4.46 4.35 1.77
C TRP A 46 -4.93 2.95 1.37
N GLN A 47 -6.21 2.77 1.06
CA GLN A 47 -6.75 1.48 0.61
C GLN A 47 -6.05 0.98 -0.67
N HIS A 48 -5.87 1.86 -1.66
CA HIS A 48 -5.12 1.52 -2.87
C HIS A 48 -3.68 1.10 -2.56
N GLY A 49 -3.01 1.80 -1.64
CA GLY A 49 -1.67 1.45 -1.19
C GLY A 49 -1.61 0.08 -0.51
N MET A 50 -2.63 -0.28 0.28
CA MET A 50 -2.72 -1.59 0.95
C MET A 50 -2.92 -2.74 -0.05
N GLU A 51 -3.78 -2.58 -1.04
CA GLU A 51 -3.97 -3.60 -2.10
C GLU A 51 -2.66 -3.81 -2.90
N LEU A 52 -1.99 -2.71 -3.28
CA LEU A 52 -0.70 -2.79 -3.96
C LEU A 52 0.36 -3.49 -3.09
N LEU A 53 0.42 -3.13 -1.80
CA LEU A 53 1.34 -3.75 -0.86
C LEU A 53 1.05 -5.24 -0.73
N ALA A 54 -0.21 -5.65 -0.60
CA ALA A 54 -0.59 -7.07 -0.51
C ALA A 54 -0.16 -7.87 -1.75
N HIS A 55 -0.20 -7.28 -2.94
CA HIS A 55 0.27 -7.92 -4.17
C HIS A 55 1.79 -8.03 -4.25
N VAL A 56 2.51 -6.99 -3.83
CA VAL A 56 3.97 -6.96 -3.96
C VAL A 56 4.64 -7.73 -2.82
N TRP A 57 4.09 -7.66 -1.61
CA TRP A 57 4.70 -8.22 -0.41
C TRP A 57 4.72 -9.75 -0.47
N GLY A 58 5.91 -10.33 -0.31
CA GLY A 58 6.10 -11.78 -0.42
C GLY A 58 6.12 -12.33 -1.84
N SER A 59 5.93 -11.48 -2.86
CA SER A 59 6.12 -11.88 -4.26
C SER A 59 7.57 -12.35 -4.51
N GLU A 60 7.75 -13.25 -5.47
CA GLU A 60 9.09 -13.72 -5.86
C GLU A 60 9.98 -12.57 -6.35
N GLU A 61 9.39 -11.57 -7.01
CA GLU A 61 10.08 -10.39 -7.50
C GLU A 61 10.56 -9.48 -6.37
N ALA A 62 9.72 -9.21 -5.38
CA ALA A 62 10.13 -8.46 -4.19
C ALA A 62 11.22 -9.21 -3.41
N ARG A 63 11.11 -10.54 -3.29
CA ARG A 63 12.10 -11.38 -2.62
C ARG A 63 13.43 -11.44 -3.37
N GLU A 64 13.42 -11.41 -4.70
CA GLU A 64 14.64 -11.28 -5.52
C GLU A 64 15.39 -10.00 -5.22
N GLY A 65 14.69 -8.86 -5.18
CA GLY A 65 15.32 -7.57 -4.86
C GLY A 65 15.98 -7.58 -3.48
N MET A 66 15.27 -8.08 -2.47
CA MET A 66 15.81 -8.23 -1.11
C MET A 66 17.02 -9.16 -1.06
N ASN A 67 16.92 -10.35 -1.66
CA ASN A 67 18.01 -11.33 -1.66
C ASN A 67 19.23 -10.83 -2.42
N ALA A 68 19.05 -10.16 -3.54
CA ALA A 68 20.13 -9.59 -4.34
C ALA A 68 20.88 -8.51 -3.56
N PHE A 69 20.15 -7.64 -2.85
CA PHE A 69 20.73 -6.63 -1.97
C PHE A 69 21.57 -7.25 -0.85
N LEU A 70 21.02 -8.24 -0.14
CA LEU A 70 21.74 -8.94 0.93
C LEU A 70 22.99 -9.68 0.43
N ALA A 71 22.94 -10.22 -0.80
CA ALA A 71 24.05 -10.92 -1.43
C ALA A 71 25.03 -9.99 -2.17
N GLY A 72 24.80 -8.67 -2.18
CA GLY A 72 25.66 -7.70 -2.86
C GLY A 72 25.76 -7.89 -4.38
N ARG A 73 24.74 -8.49 -5.00
CA ARG A 73 24.70 -8.75 -6.45
C ARG A 73 23.62 -7.91 -7.12
N PRO A 74 23.72 -7.65 -8.44
CA PRO A 74 22.60 -7.07 -9.17
C PRO A 74 21.38 -8.02 -9.15
N PRO A 75 20.16 -7.49 -8.97
CA PRO A 75 18.93 -8.28 -9.07
C PRO A 75 18.61 -8.67 -10.51
N ASP A 76 18.09 -9.88 -10.72
CA ASP A 76 17.56 -10.30 -12.03
C ASP A 76 16.03 -10.19 -12.05
N PHE A 77 15.54 -9.01 -12.43
CA PHE A 77 14.10 -8.79 -12.62
C PHE A 77 13.59 -9.21 -14.00
N ASN A 78 14.49 -9.44 -14.95
CA ASN A 78 14.09 -9.72 -16.33
C ASN A 78 13.39 -11.08 -16.46
N ARG A 79 13.72 -12.03 -15.57
CA ARG A 79 13.02 -13.32 -15.49
C ARG A 79 11.52 -13.18 -15.20
N PHE A 80 11.12 -12.21 -14.37
CA PHE A 80 9.72 -11.98 -14.04
C PHE A 80 8.98 -11.34 -15.21
N ARG A 81 9.59 -10.35 -15.88
CA ARG A 81 9.04 -9.76 -17.11
C ARG A 81 8.78 -10.82 -18.19
N LYS A 82 9.71 -11.77 -18.36
CA LYS A 82 9.55 -12.87 -19.33
C LYS A 82 8.44 -13.85 -18.92
N ARG A 83 8.35 -14.20 -17.63
CA ARG A 83 7.27 -15.04 -17.08
C ARG A 83 5.90 -14.40 -17.34
N ASP A 84 5.77 -13.12 -17.03
CA ASP A 84 4.49 -12.40 -17.12
C ASP A 84 4.10 -12.17 -18.60
N ALA A 85 5.07 -11.91 -19.47
CA ALA A 85 4.84 -11.86 -20.92
C ALA A 85 4.32 -13.21 -21.46
N LYS A 86 4.88 -14.33 -20.98
CA LYS A 86 4.40 -15.67 -21.35
C LYS A 86 2.97 -15.91 -20.85
N ALA A 87 2.69 -15.58 -19.59
CA ALA A 87 1.35 -15.73 -19.02
C ALA A 87 0.30 -14.88 -19.78
N LEU A 88 0.66 -13.66 -20.17
CA LEU A 88 -0.22 -12.82 -21.00
C LEU A 88 -0.47 -13.42 -22.38
N ALA A 89 0.57 -13.95 -23.04
CA ALA A 89 0.41 -14.61 -24.33
C ALA A 89 -0.53 -15.82 -24.25
N GLU A 90 -0.39 -16.63 -23.19
CA GLU A 90 -1.28 -17.76 -22.92
C GLU A 90 -2.73 -17.31 -22.66
N TYR A 91 -2.91 -16.23 -21.89
CA TYR A 91 -4.24 -15.65 -21.64
C TYR A 91 -4.90 -15.14 -22.92
N LEU A 92 -4.18 -14.38 -23.75
CA LEU A 92 -4.69 -13.84 -25.01
C LEU A 92 -5.05 -14.96 -26.00
N ASP A 93 -4.21 -15.98 -26.14
CA ASP A 93 -4.52 -17.16 -26.94
C ASP A 93 -5.76 -17.91 -26.40
N GLY A 94 -5.94 -17.92 -25.07
CA GLY A 94 -7.17 -18.43 -24.45
C GLY A 94 -8.42 -17.63 -24.80
N CYS A 95 -8.30 -16.30 -24.89
CA CYS A 95 -9.38 -15.42 -25.34
C CYS A 95 -9.72 -15.66 -26.82
N GLU A 96 -8.73 -15.81 -27.70
CA GLU A 96 -8.96 -16.08 -29.13
C GLU A 96 -9.67 -17.41 -29.37
N ARG A 97 -9.30 -18.44 -28.60
CA ARG A 97 -9.90 -19.78 -28.64
C ARG A 97 -11.22 -19.89 -27.89
N ASP A 98 -11.66 -18.80 -27.25
CA ASP A 98 -12.88 -18.74 -26.43
C ASP A 98 -12.90 -19.85 -25.37
N LEU A 99 -11.79 -20.05 -24.65
CA LEU A 99 -11.65 -21.17 -23.71
C LEU A 99 -12.61 -21.09 -22.51
N ASN A 100 -13.14 -19.91 -22.24
CA ASN A 100 -14.17 -19.67 -21.23
C ASN A 100 -15.53 -20.24 -21.64
N ALA A 101 -15.77 -20.44 -22.95
CA ALA A 101 -16.96 -21.13 -23.42
C ALA A 101 -16.89 -22.64 -23.14
N PRO A 102 -18.06 -23.30 -22.98
CA PRO A 102 -18.14 -24.75 -22.89
C PRO A 102 -17.39 -25.42 -24.06
N PRO A 103 -16.72 -26.57 -23.86
CA PRO A 103 -15.89 -27.20 -24.89
C PRO A 103 -16.55 -27.37 -26.26
N ALA A 104 -17.87 -27.59 -26.29
CA ALA A 104 -18.67 -27.72 -27.50
C ALA A 104 -18.84 -26.42 -28.31
N MET A 105 -18.67 -25.25 -27.67
CA MET A 105 -18.84 -23.92 -28.28
C MET A 105 -17.53 -23.16 -28.48
N ARG A 106 -16.38 -23.77 -28.12
CA ARG A 106 -15.07 -23.15 -28.31
C ARG A 106 -14.76 -22.95 -29.78
N ARG A 107 -14.17 -21.81 -30.12
CA ARG A 107 -13.77 -21.49 -31.49
C ARG A 107 -12.56 -22.34 -31.87
N LYS A 108 -12.65 -23.07 -32.98
CA LYS A 108 -11.49 -23.76 -33.57
C LYS A 108 -10.60 -22.72 -34.25
N ARG A 109 -9.29 -22.85 -34.03
CA ARG A 109 -8.29 -22.00 -34.70
C ARG A 109 -8.49 -22.13 -36.22
N ARG A 110 -8.63 -21.00 -36.91
CA ARG A 110 -8.61 -20.95 -38.38
C ARG A 110 -7.20 -21.26 -38.87
#